data_AF-A0A2V8NBX5-F1
#
_entry.id   AF-A0A2V8NBX5-F1
#
_cell.length_a   1.000
_cell.length_b   1.000
_cell.length_c   1.000
_cell.angle_alpha   90.00
_cell.angle_beta   90.00
_cell.angle_gamma   90.00
#
_symmetry.space_group_name_H-M   'P 1'
#
loop_
_entity.id
_entity.type
_entity.pdbx_description
1 polymer ?
#
loop_
_entity_poly.entity_id
_entity_poly.type
_entity_poly.pdbx_seq_one_letter_code
_entity_poly.pdbx_strand_id
1 'polypeptide(L)'
;MRDMAKWNLSVLNVPPEAFNPNVSVIEQNQRLEITPIPNTSIWSHNGYVSAAAFNLTGTYATVQVPQVPNGGTAMAIFAIGIDSNNWYRIETRSGMIFFQDMVNGTKNTVSATYNATQHRYWRFRHDTGTDMIYFEISPDGATWTTQRTVTRQLVITAMHIELDGGTYEAVPAPGMAVYDDFQLQSVYPTQTAWTKRGEVINDSNSTHTFSHPQPFELDDGELIAGFTTNEDSSLFDYKLVRSTDGGNTWTSKVTIASSNTNNIYEGSFAQTSATNLVCVYGDGDGVSVKRSSDRDTL
;
A
#
# COMPACT_ATOMS: atom_id res chain seq x y z
N MET A 1 22.17 8.49 -8.70
CA MET A 1 22.14 9.92 -8.30
C MET A 1 20.81 10.08 -7.61
N ARG A 2 20.82 10.54 -6.35
CA ARG A 2 19.64 10.60 -5.49
C ARG A 2 18.45 11.27 -6.20
N ASP A 3 17.31 10.59 -6.17
CA ASP A 3 16.03 11.15 -6.57
C ASP A 3 15.52 12.13 -5.49
N MET A 4 15.70 13.42 -5.73
CA MET A 4 15.33 14.48 -4.77
C MET A 4 13.82 14.63 -4.56
N ALA A 5 12.99 14.08 -5.45
CA ALA A 5 11.54 14.04 -5.23
C ALA A 5 11.15 12.96 -4.21
N LYS A 6 12.02 11.98 -3.97
CA LYS A 6 11.78 10.86 -3.06
C LYS A 6 12.53 10.97 -1.75
N TRP A 7 13.75 11.50 -1.76
CA TRP A 7 14.65 11.38 -0.61
C TRP A 7 15.35 12.69 -0.24
N ASN A 8 15.27 13.03 1.05
CA ASN A 8 16.07 14.06 1.70
C ASN A 8 17.29 13.42 2.36
N LEU A 9 18.42 14.13 2.35
CA LEU A 9 19.56 13.81 3.22
C LEU A 9 19.25 14.38 4.59
N SER A 10 18.95 13.52 5.55
CA SER A 10 18.52 13.92 6.88
C SER A 10 18.59 12.76 7.86
N VAL A 11 18.09 13.00 9.07
CA VAL A 11 17.82 12.00 10.10
C VAL A 11 16.42 12.22 10.67
N LEU A 12 15.75 11.15 11.07
CA LEU A 12 14.40 11.18 11.64
C LEU A 12 14.36 10.53 13.03
N ASN A 13 14.93 9.33 13.18
CA ASN A 13 14.85 8.53 14.40
C ASN A 13 15.80 8.97 15.52
N VAL A 14 16.81 9.78 15.20
CA VAL A 14 17.75 10.36 16.16
C VAL A 14 17.49 11.86 16.32
N PRO A 15 17.93 12.49 17.42
CA PRO A 15 17.83 13.94 17.57
C PRO A 15 18.44 14.69 16.39
N PRO A 16 17.85 15.83 15.95
CA PRO A 16 18.31 16.56 14.77
C PRO A 16 19.79 16.97 14.80
N GLU A 17 20.35 17.20 15.99
CA GLU A 17 21.76 17.54 16.19
C GLU A 17 22.73 16.40 15.81
N ALA A 18 22.24 15.17 15.66
CA ALA A 18 23.05 14.04 15.18
C ALA A 18 23.27 14.09 13.66
N PHE A 19 22.50 14.89 12.92
CA PHE A 19 22.69 15.06 11.48
C PHE A 19 24.08 15.65 11.19
N ASN A 20 24.89 14.90 10.45
CA ASN A 20 26.22 15.34 10.03
C ASN A 20 26.37 15.17 8.51
N PRO A 21 26.42 16.27 7.73
CA PRO A 21 26.49 16.19 6.27
C PRO A 21 27.80 15.59 5.74
N ASN A 22 28.82 15.43 6.61
CA ASN A 22 30.07 14.78 6.25
C ASN A 22 29.99 13.24 6.30
N VAL A 23 28.92 12.66 6.87
CA VAL A 23 28.62 11.24 6.69
C VAL A 23 28.22 11.06 5.23
N SER A 24 29.02 10.27 4.51
CA SER A 24 28.85 10.07 3.07
C SER A 24 27.63 9.22 2.79
N VAL A 25 26.73 9.71 1.94
CA VAL A 25 25.51 9.01 1.50
C VAL A 25 25.50 9.02 -0.03
N ILE A 26 25.73 7.86 -0.64
CA ILE A 26 25.93 7.74 -2.08
C ILE A 26 25.07 6.60 -2.63
N GLU A 27 24.34 6.88 -3.70
CA GLU A 27 23.81 5.84 -4.59
C GLU A 27 24.85 5.46 -5.63
N GLN A 28 25.34 4.23 -5.55
CA GLN A 28 26.26 3.65 -6.51
C GLN A 28 26.07 2.14 -6.53
N ASN A 29 26.52 1.46 -7.58
CA ASN A 29 26.37 -0.01 -7.68
C ASN A 29 24.91 -0.50 -7.56
N GLN A 30 23.94 0.34 -7.96
CA GLN A 30 22.49 0.10 -7.83
C GLN A 30 21.97 -0.05 -6.39
N ARG A 31 22.73 0.42 -5.40
CA ARG A 31 22.37 0.37 -3.98
C ARG A 31 22.71 1.68 -3.28
N LEU A 32 22.19 1.85 -2.07
CA LEU A 32 22.53 2.97 -1.20
C LEU A 32 23.70 2.56 -0.30
N GLU A 33 24.75 3.37 -0.31
CA GLU A 33 25.97 3.18 0.48
C GLU A 33 26.14 4.37 1.43
N ILE A 34 26.13 4.10 2.73
CA ILE A 34 26.32 5.10 3.80
C ILE A 34 27.59 4.77 4.58
N THR A 35 28.54 5.71 4.61
CA THR A 35 29.84 5.52 5.29
C THR A 35 29.92 6.41 6.53
N PRO A 36 29.76 5.85 7.74
CA PRO A 36 29.97 6.59 8.97
C PRO A 36 31.39 7.14 9.07
N ILE A 37 31.54 8.28 9.76
CA ILE A 37 32.83 8.96 9.91
C ILE A 37 33.67 8.23 10.96
N PRO A 38 34.90 7.79 10.64
CA PRO A 38 35.80 7.19 11.63
C PRO A 38 36.16 8.16 12.76
N ASN A 39 36.26 7.65 13.99
CA ASN A 39 36.75 8.37 15.18
C ASN A 39 36.05 9.71 15.49
N THR A 40 34.79 9.87 15.13
CA THR A 40 34.00 11.02 15.59
C THR A 40 33.68 10.91 17.08
N SER A 41 33.84 12.00 17.83
CA SER A 41 33.47 12.10 19.25
C SER A 41 32.08 12.67 19.49
N ILE A 42 31.37 13.00 18.41
CA ILE A 42 30.00 13.51 18.42
C ILE A 42 29.08 12.55 17.66
N TRP A 43 27.80 12.58 17.98
CA TRP A 43 26.80 11.83 17.23
C TRP A 43 26.81 12.27 15.76
N SER A 44 27.03 11.34 14.83
CA SER A 44 27.16 11.66 13.41
C SER A 44 26.43 10.63 12.58
N HIS A 45 25.26 11.04 12.08
CA HIS A 45 24.34 10.25 11.29
C HIS A 45 23.92 11.02 10.04
N ASN A 46 23.62 10.29 8.98
CA ASN A 46 23.00 10.81 7.77
C ASN A 46 22.43 9.63 7.00
N GLY A 47 21.39 9.91 6.21
CA GLY A 47 20.76 8.91 5.39
C GLY A 47 19.67 9.46 4.53
N TYR A 48 18.83 8.57 4.03
CA TYR A 48 17.65 8.90 3.27
C TYR A 48 16.45 8.95 4.19
N VAL A 49 15.82 10.12 4.28
CA VAL A 49 14.47 10.28 4.83
C VAL A 49 13.51 10.58 3.69
N SER A 50 12.38 9.89 3.61
CA SER A 50 11.44 10.09 2.51
C SER A 50 10.90 11.53 2.48
N ALA A 51 10.81 12.12 1.29
CA ALA A 51 10.29 13.48 1.11
C ALA A 51 8.78 13.56 1.38
N ALA A 52 8.05 12.50 1.03
CA ALA A 52 6.64 12.34 1.34
C ALA A 52 6.45 11.49 2.62
N ALA A 53 5.33 11.74 3.30
CA ALA A 53 4.79 10.86 4.33
C ALA A 53 3.81 9.86 3.69
N PHE A 54 3.72 8.66 4.27
CA PHE A 54 2.92 7.56 3.73
C PHE A 54 1.90 7.05 4.75
N ASN A 55 0.77 6.57 4.25
CA ASN A 55 -0.16 5.77 5.03
C ASN A 55 0.32 4.32 5.07
N LEU A 56 0.65 3.83 6.26
CA LEU A 56 1.13 2.48 6.48
C LEU A 56 0.04 1.50 6.95
N THR A 57 -1.23 1.91 6.89
CA THR A 57 -2.36 1.05 7.28
C THR A 57 -2.46 -0.15 6.35
N GLY A 58 -2.16 -1.34 6.89
CA GLY A 58 -2.24 -2.59 6.13
C GLY A 58 -1.15 -2.67 5.08
N THR A 59 -0.01 -2.02 5.31
CA THR A 59 1.15 -2.06 4.43
C THR A 59 2.31 -2.78 5.09
N TYR A 60 3.34 -3.03 4.30
CA TYR A 60 4.65 -3.36 4.79
C TYR A 60 5.74 -2.57 4.06
N ALA A 61 6.79 -2.23 4.80
CA ALA A 61 8.00 -1.63 4.27
C ALA A 61 9.16 -2.60 4.48
N THR A 62 9.86 -2.95 3.41
CA THR A 62 10.99 -3.89 3.41
C THR A 62 12.25 -3.22 2.91
N VAL A 63 13.39 -3.69 3.37
CA VAL A 63 14.69 -3.33 2.81
C VAL A 63 15.62 -4.53 2.90
N GLN A 64 16.44 -4.73 1.87
CA GLN A 64 17.61 -5.59 1.96
C GLN A 64 18.75 -4.80 2.61
N VAL A 65 19.46 -5.42 3.55
CA VAL A 65 20.66 -4.85 4.17
C VAL A 65 21.86 -5.74 3.84
N PRO A 66 22.48 -5.59 2.66
CA PRO A 66 23.58 -6.46 2.26
C PRO A 66 24.79 -6.43 3.19
N GLN A 67 25.00 -5.31 3.87
CA GLN A 67 26.12 -5.09 4.77
C GLN A 67 25.72 -4.10 5.86
N VAL A 68 26.14 -4.39 7.09
CA VAL A 68 26.04 -3.47 8.23
C VAL A 68 27.43 -2.93 8.58
N PRO A 69 27.53 -1.77 9.25
CA PRO A 69 28.80 -1.23 9.75
C PRO A 69 29.51 -2.17 10.73
N ASN A 70 30.83 -2.01 10.83
CA ASN A 70 31.71 -2.80 11.67
C ASN A 70 31.97 -2.12 13.01
N GLY A 71 31.95 -2.94 14.07
CA GLY A 71 32.51 -2.59 15.38
C GLY A 71 31.74 -1.54 16.18
N GLY A 72 31.96 -1.58 17.51
CA GLY A 72 31.54 -0.56 18.46
C GLY A 72 30.09 -0.09 18.29
N THR A 73 29.92 1.21 18.11
CA THR A 73 28.66 1.94 18.07
C THR A 73 28.22 2.29 16.65
N ALA A 74 28.85 1.73 15.61
CA ALA A 74 28.48 1.98 14.22
C ALA A 74 27.15 1.28 13.88
N MET A 75 26.28 1.98 13.17
CA MET A 75 24.87 1.64 13.03
C MET A 75 24.39 1.60 11.60
N ALA A 76 23.64 0.56 11.26
CA ALA A 76 22.67 0.57 10.17
C ALA A 76 21.28 0.67 10.81
N ILE A 77 20.46 1.61 10.34
CA ILE A 77 19.13 1.90 10.85
C ILE A 77 18.12 1.89 9.69
N PHE A 78 17.04 1.13 9.88
CA PHE A 78 15.79 1.23 9.12
C PHE A 78 14.68 1.66 10.08
N ALA A 79 14.06 2.81 9.80
CA ALA A 79 13.00 3.33 10.65
C ALA A 79 11.78 3.79 9.83
N ILE A 80 10.64 3.78 10.51
CA ILE A 80 9.42 4.46 10.08
C ILE A 80 8.96 5.36 11.22
N GLY A 81 8.66 6.64 10.96
CA GLY A 81 8.41 7.58 12.05
C GLY A 81 7.76 8.91 11.66
N ILE A 82 7.41 9.68 12.68
CA ILE A 82 6.89 11.05 12.58
C ILE A 82 8.01 12.05 12.91
N ASP A 83 8.71 11.80 14.01
CA ASP A 83 9.80 12.63 14.54
C ASP A 83 10.71 11.79 15.46
N SER A 84 11.74 12.41 16.04
CA SER A 84 12.74 11.74 16.89
C SER A 84 12.19 11.16 18.20
N ASN A 85 10.96 11.51 18.59
CA ASN A 85 10.25 11.00 19.75
C ASN A 85 9.15 9.99 19.40
N ASN A 86 8.90 9.73 18.11
CA ASN A 86 7.78 8.92 17.62
C ASN A 86 8.17 8.10 16.38
N TRP A 87 8.67 6.87 16.60
CA TRP A 87 9.13 5.99 15.52
C TRP A 87 9.11 4.50 15.90
N TYR A 88 9.16 3.64 14.88
CA TYR A 88 9.55 2.24 14.97
C TYR A 88 10.88 2.03 14.24
N ARG A 89 11.80 1.25 14.81
CA ARG A 89 13.18 1.11 14.31
C ARG A 89 13.69 -0.32 14.39
N ILE A 90 14.36 -0.74 13.32
CA ILE A 90 15.26 -1.90 13.29
C ILE A 90 16.65 -1.35 13.07
N GLU A 91 17.58 -1.72 13.95
CA GLU A 91 18.97 -1.25 13.81
C GLU A 91 19.97 -2.31 14.24
N THR A 92 21.20 -2.19 13.78
CA THR A 92 22.33 -2.99 14.27
C THR A 92 23.36 -2.13 14.95
N ARG A 93 23.94 -2.61 16.05
CA ARG A 93 25.16 -2.06 16.66
C ARG A 93 25.80 -3.10 17.55
N SER A 94 27.12 -3.03 17.75
CA SER A 94 27.85 -3.88 18.71
C SER A 94 27.59 -5.39 18.55
N GLY A 95 27.43 -5.88 17.31
CA GLY A 95 27.16 -7.31 17.03
C GLY A 95 25.74 -7.78 17.34
N MET A 96 24.82 -6.85 17.63
CA MET A 96 23.42 -7.10 17.92
C MET A 96 22.51 -6.44 16.88
N ILE A 97 21.30 -6.98 16.73
CA ILE A 97 20.17 -6.32 16.07
C ILE A 97 19.13 -5.95 17.13
N PHE A 98 18.52 -4.79 17.00
CA PHE A 98 17.51 -4.26 17.92
C PHE A 98 16.21 -3.96 17.17
N PHE A 99 15.09 -4.24 17.84
CA PHE A 99 13.73 -4.00 17.38
C PHE A 99 13.04 -3.09 18.39
N GLN A 100 12.78 -1.84 18.00
CA GLN A 100 12.54 -0.75 18.93
C GLN A 100 11.34 0.10 18.54
N ASP A 101 10.66 0.64 19.54
CA ASP A 101 9.67 1.71 19.38
C ASP A 101 10.06 2.87 20.28
N MET A 102 9.76 4.07 19.83
CA MET A 102 9.78 5.30 20.58
C MET A 102 8.39 5.90 20.50
N VAL A 103 7.74 6.07 21.66
CA VAL A 103 6.39 6.64 21.76
C VAL A 103 6.43 7.76 22.79
N ASN A 104 6.17 8.99 22.35
CA ASN A 104 6.26 10.19 23.20
C ASN A 104 7.58 10.26 23.98
N GLY A 105 8.71 9.94 23.32
CA GLY A 105 10.04 9.97 23.92
C GLY A 105 10.37 8.78 24.85
N THR A 106 9.46 7.81 25.00
CA THR A 106 9.71 6.57 25.74
C THR A 106 10.14 5.47 24.79
N LYS A 107 11.35 4.94 24.99
CA LYS A 107 11.94 3.89 24.15
C LYS A 107 11.75 2.50 24.77
N ASN A 108 11.23 1.55 24.00
CA ASN A 108 11.22 0.13 24.34
C ASN A 108 12.08 -0.65 23.35
N THR A 109 12.63 -1.79 23.78
CA THR A 109 13.65 -2.51 22.99
C THR A 109 13.60 -4.02 23.23
N VAL A 110 13.64 -4.77 22.14
CA VAL A 110 14.03 -6.19 22.11
C VAL A 110 15.29 -6.32 21.24
N SER A 111 16.16 -7.26 21.53
CA SER A 111 17.37 -7.49 20.72
C SER A 111 17.72 -8.96 20.58
N ALA A 112 18.52 -9.26 19.56
CA ALA A 112 19.10 -10.57 19.30
C ALA A 112 20.54 -10.42 18.77
N THR A 113 21.33 -11.48 18.84
CA THR A 113 22.66 -11.52 18.19
C THR A 113 22.50 -11.36 16.68
N TYR A 114 23.29 -10.48 16.07
CA TYR A 114 23.20 -10.26 14.63
C TYR A 114 23.76 -11.44 13.84
N ASN A 115 23.01 -11.89 12.82
CA ASN A 115 23.44 -12.90 11.86
C ASN A 115 23.20 -12.39 10.43
N ALA A 116 24.26 -12.14 9.67
CA ALA A 116 24.18 -11.53 8.34
C ALA A 116 23.48 -12.40 7.26
N THR A 117 23.27 -13.69 7.54
CA THR A 117 22.50 -14.58 6.66
C THR A 117 21.02 -14.51 7.01
N GLN A 118 20.67 -14.64 8.29
CA GLN A 118 19.26 -14.63 8.75
C GLN A 118 18.63 -13.24 8.72
N HIS A 119 19.43 -12.18 8.91
CA HIS A 119 18.97 -10.80 9.03
C HIS A 119 19.25 -10.01 7.74
N ARG A 120 19.23 -10.67 6.58
CA ARG A 120 19.53 -10.07 5.27
C ARG A 120 18.48 -9.04 4.85
N TYR A 121 17.22 -9.25 5.23
CA TYR A 121 16.10 -8.36 4.95
C TYR A 121 15.38 -8.00 6.24
N TRP A 122 14.95 -6.75 6.35
CA TRP A 122 14.22 -6.22 7.50
C TRP A 122 12.85 -5.68 7.04
N ARG A 123 11.82 -5.87 7.86
CA ARG A 123 10.45 -5.43 7.54
C ARG A 123 9.70 -4.88 8.73
N PHE A 124 8.96 -3.81 8.48
CA PHE A 124 7.82 -3.41 9.28
C PHE A 124 6.54 -3.80 8.55
N ARG A 125 5.56 -4.35 9.27
CA ARG A 125 4.24 -4.68 8.72
C ARG A 125 3.14 -4.27 9.68
N HIS A 126 2.12 -3.61 9.17
CA HIS A 126 0.87 -3.38 9.90
C HIS A 126 -0.16 -4.45 9.52
N ASP A 127 -0.80 -5.05 10.51
CA ASP A 127 -1.87 -6.02 10.32
C ASP A 127 -3.21 -5.38 10.67
N THR A 128 -4.12 -5.27 9.71
CA THR A 128 -5.42 -4.61 9.90
C THR A 128 -6.42 -5.43 10.71
N GLY A 129 -6.26 -6.76 10.77
CA GLY A 129 -7.13 -7.63 11.56
C GLY A 129 -6.82 -7.56 13.05
N THR A 130 -5.55 -7.37 13.41
CA THR A 130 -5.09 -7.33 14.81
C THR A 130 -4.67 -5.93 15.29
N ASP A 131 -4.55 -4.95 14.40
CA ASP A 131 -4.04 -3.59 14.66
C ASP A 131 -2.65 -3.58 15.33
N MET A 132 -1.80 -4.50 14.86
CA MET A 132 -0.45 -4.74 15.39
C MET A 132 0.62 -4.30 14.40
N ILE A 133 1.76 -3.85 14.94
CA ILE A 133 2.99 -3.57 14.20
C ILE A 133 3.97 -4.72 14.44
N TYR A 134 4.37 -5.36 13.35
CA TYR A 134 5.31 -6.47 13.34
C TYR A 134 6.68 -5.99 12.87
N PHE A 135 7.72 -6.43 13.58
CA PHE A 135 9.12 -6.27 13.25
C PHE A 135 9.65 -7.64 12.82
N GLU A 136 10.05 -7.75 11.57
CA GLU A 136 10.33 -9.02 10.93
C GLU A 136 11.69 -9.01 10.23
N ILE A 137 12.32 -10.18 10.17
CA ILE A 137 13.57 -10.43 9.45
C ILE A 137 13.34 -11.54 8.42
N SER A 138 14.20 -11.59 7.40
CA SER A 138 14.20 -12.66 6.43
C SER A 138 15.61 -12.89 5.84
N PRO A 139 15.99 -14.15 5.57
CA PRO A 139 17.20 -14.45 4.81
C PRO A 139 17.07 -14.19 3.30
N ASP A 140 15.85 -14.23 2.75
CA ASP A 140 15.57 -14.30 1.30
C ASP A 140 14.56 -13.24 0.80
N GLY A 141 13.97 -12.44 1.69
CA GLY A 141 12.94 -11.46 1.38
C GLY A 141 11.55 -12.07 1.14
N ALA A 142 11.41 -13.39 1.20
CA ALA A 142 10.16 -14.12 0.93
C ALA A 142 9.59 -14.78 2.20
N THR A 143 10.46 -15.42 2.98
CA THR A 143 10.09 -16.10 4.23
C THR A 143 10.46 -15.23 5.42
N TRP A 144 9.45 -14.82 6.19
CA TRP A 144 9.63 -13.81 7.24
C TRP A 144 9.47 -14.43 8.64
N THR A 145 10.37 -14.06 9.55
CA THR A 145 10.31 -14.43 10.97
C THR A 145 10.04 -13.18 11.80
N THR A 146 8.97 -13.21 12.59
CA THR A 146 8.66 -12.14 13.55
C THR A 146 9.62 -12.17 14.73
N GLN A 147 10.26 -11.03 15.01
CA GLN A 147 11.16 -10.84 16.13
C GLN A 147 10.50 -10.05 17.26
N ARG A 148 9.56 -9.17 16.91
CA ARG A 148 8.79 -8.38 17.86
C ARG A 148 7.43 -8.02 17.28
N THR A 149 6.42 -7.99 18.13
CA THR A 149 5.09 -7.47 17.82
C THR A 149 4.70 -6.48 18.90
N VAL A 150 4.11 -5.35 18.51
CA VAL A 150 3.56 -4.35 19.43
C VAL A 150 2.18 -3.92 18.95
N THR A 151 1.30 -3.54 19.88
CA THR A 151 0.07 -2.83 19.54
C THR A 151 0.40 -1.53 18.84
N ARG A 152 -0.36 -1.12 17.82
CA ARG A 152 -0.15 0.17 17.17
C ARG A 152 -0.38 1.32 18.15
N GLN A 153 0.68 2.02 18.52
CA GLN A 153 0.64 3.15 19.46
C GLN A 153 0.74 4.52 18.78
N LEU A 154 1.23 4.57 17.54
CA LEU A 154 1.39 5.78 16.74
C LEU A 154 0.29 5.90 15.67
N VAL A 155 0.02 7.12 15.23
CA VAL A 155 -0.78 7.38 14.03
C VAL A 155 0.07 7.03 12.82
N ILE A 156 -0.32 6.00 12.06
CA ILE A 156 0.49 5.46 10.96
C ILE A 156 0.07 5.97 9.57
N THR A 157 -0.84 6.95 9.51
CA THR A 157 -1.39 7.46 8.24
C THR A 157 -0.50 8.50 7.54
N ALA A 158 0.54 9.00 8.23
CA ALA A 158 1.49 9.98 7.71
C ALA A 158 2.89 9.75 8.30
N MET A 159 3.50 8.62 7.94
CA MET A 159 4.84 8.21 8.42
C MET A 159 5.90 8.44 7.34
N HIS A 160 7.06 8.94 7.74
CA HIS A 160 8.25 8.96 6.91
C HIS A 160 9.03 7.65 7.02
N ILE A 161 9.75 7.31 5.97
CA ILE A 161 10.68 6.17 5.93
C ILE A 161 12.10 6.70 6.05
N GLU A 162 12.95 6.01 6.81
CA GLU A 162 14.35 6.35 6.97
C GLU A 162 15.29 5.14 6.77
N LEU A 163 16.32 5.34 5.95
CA LEU A 163 17.49 4.46 5.82
C LEU A 163 18.72 5.27 6.23
N ASP A 164 19.31 4.94 7.39
CA ASP A 164 20.33 5.77 8.03
C ASP A 164 21.58 4.97 8.39
N GLY A 165 22.73 5.65 8.44
CA GLY A 165 23.98 5.08 8.93
C GLY A 165 24.79 6.10 9.70
N GLY A 166 25.41 5.67 10.79
CA GLY A 166 26.18 6.58 11.63
C GLY A 166 26.85 5.94 12.83
N THR A 167 27.40 6.78 13.69
CA THR A 167 28.04 6.41 14.96
C THR A 167 27.68 7.44 16.04
N TYR A 168 27.48 7.00 17.28
CA TYR A 168 27.32 7.90 18.43
C TYR A 168 28.57 8.09 19.29
N GLU A 169 29.62 7.31 19.03
CA GLU A 169 30.94 7.40 19.69
C GLU A 169 32.05 7.06 18.68
N ALA A 170 33.31 7.21 19.11
CA ALA A 170 34.46 6.97 18.26
C ALA A 170 34.62 5.49 17.89
N VAL A 171 34.54 5.20 16.58
CA VAL A 171 34.85 3.88 16.00
C VAL A 171 36.00 4.05 14.99
N PRO A 172 37.15 3.36 15.14
CA PRO A 172 38.29 3.54 14.24
C PRO A 172 38.06 3.12 12.80
N ALA A 173 37.21 2.12 12.58
CA ALA A 173 36.93 1.56 11.25
C ALA A 173 35.45 1.14 11.18
N PRO A 174 34.51 2.10 11.08
CA PRO A 174 33.08 1.80 11.11
C PRO A 174 32.59 1.07 9.87
N GLY A 175 33.37 1.01 8.78
CA GLY A 175 32.93 0.39 7.54
C GLY A 175 31.75 1.16 6.93
N MET A 176 30.74 0.45 6.44
CA MET A 176 29.64 1.02 5.66
C MET A 176 28.34 0.27 5.93
N ALA A 177 27.22 1.00 5.99
CA ALA A 177 25.88 0.46 5.90
C ALA A 177 25.44 0.46 4.42
N VAL A 178 24.96 -0.69 3.95
CA VAL A 178 24.50 -0.84 2.56
C VAL A 178 23.05 -1.26 2.58
N TYR A 179 22.22 -0.56 1.80
CA TYR A 179 20.81 -0.85 1.62
C TYR A 179 20.49 -1.06 0.14
N ASP A 180 19.64 -2.03 -0.14
CA ASP A 180 19.17 -2.34 -1.49
C ASP A 180 17.70 -2.81 -1.43
N ASP A 181 17.05 -2.91 -2.58
CA ASP A 181 15.71 -3.49 -2.75
C ASP A 181 14.69 -2.97 -1.71
N PHE A 182 14.69 -1.66 -1.48
CA PHE A 182 13.67 -1.04 -0.64
C PHE A 182 12.31 -1.12 -1.35
N GLN A 183 11.31 -1.64 -0.66
CA GLN A 183 9.95 -1.72 -1.17
C GLN A 183 8.97 -1.23 -0.11
N LEU A 184 8.05 -0.37 -0.53
CA LEU A 184 6.87 -0.01 0.24
C LEU A 184 5.66 -0.56 -0.50
N GLN A 185 5.07 -1.63 0.03
CA GLN A 185 3.94 -2.28 -0.60
C GLN A 185 2.75 -2.25 0.34
N SER A 186 1.64 -1.75 -0.19
CA SER A 186 0.37 -1.88 0.48
C SER A 186 -0.22 -3.26 0.18
N VAL A 187 -0.74 -3.94 1.21
CA VAL A 187 -1.49 -5.19 1.02
C VAL A 187 -2.84 -4.90 0.36
N TYR A 188 -3.28 -3.64 0.38
CA TYR A 188 -4.38 -3.12 -0.43
C TYR A 188 -3.79 -2.26 -1.55
N PRO A 189 -4.02 -2.55 -2.85
CA PRO A 189 -3.43 -1.76 -3.92
C PRO A 189 -3.71 -0.27 -3.67
N THR A 190 -2.67 0.57 -3.75
CA THR A 190 -2.78 2.03 -3.71
C THR A 190 -3.91 2.42 -4.63
N GLN A 191 -5.08 2.69 -4.07
CA GLN A 191 -6.19 3.19 -4.84
C GLN A 191 -5.83 4.64 -5.10
N THR A 192 -5.11 4.92 -6.19
CA THR A 192 -5.33 6.18 -6.90
C THR A 192 -6.85 6.26 -7.02
N ALA A 193 -7.45 7.19 -6.29
CA ALA A 193 -8.84 7.12 -5.84
C ALA A 193 -9.83 6.75 -6.96
N TRP A 194 -9.47 7.05 -8.21
CA TRP A 194 -10.12 6.51 -9.39
C TRP A 194 -9.07 6.15 -10.45
N THR A 195 -8.98 4.87 -10.82
CA THR A 195 -8.24 4.42 -12.01
C THR A 195 -9.13 3.43 -12.75
N LYS A 196 -9.31 3.65 -14.06
CA LYS A 196 -10.08 2.72 -14.90
C LYS A 196 -9.39 1.36 -14.91
N ARG A 197 -10.00 0.37 -14.25
CA ARG A 197 -9.48 -1.01 -14.18
C ARG A 197 -9.88 -1.87 -15.37
N GLY A 198 -10.98 -1.51 -16.02
CA GLY A 198 -11.54 -2.23 -17.15
C GLY A 198 -12.70 -1.47 -17.76
N GLU A 199 -13.33 -2.11 -18.75
CA GLU A 199 -14.56 -1.65 -19.38
C GLU A 199 -15.67 -2.64 -19.07
N VAL A 200 -16.81 -2.16 -18.56
CA VAL A 200 -17.99 -2.99 -18.30
C VAL A 200 -18.63 -3.38 -19.63
N ILE A 201 -18.89 -2.37 -20.47
CA ILE A 201 -19.30 -2.52 -21.87
C ILE A 201 -18.58 -1.44 -22.67
N ASN A 202 -18.02 -1.83 -23.80
CA ASN A 202 -17.56 -0.90 -24.83
C ASN A 202 -17.74 -1.59 -26.18
N ASP A 203 -18.67 -1.09 -27.00
CA ASP A 203 -18.65 -1.44 -28.42
C ASP A 203 -17.76 -0.42 -29.12
N SER A 204 -16.49 -0.81 -29.30
CA SER A 204 -15.44 0.03 -29.88
C SER A 204 -15.70 0.49 -31.32
N ASN A 205 -16.81 0.07 -31.94
CA ASN A 205 -17.18 0.37 -33.33
C ASN A 205 -18.56 1.02 -33.51
N SER A 206 -19.28 1.42 -32.46
CA SER A 206 -20.71 1.73 -32.61
C SER A 206 -21.08 3.22 -32.61
N THR A 207 -22.06 3.58 -33.44
CA THR A 207 -22.86 4.81 -33.34
C THR A 207 -23.88 4.77 -32.18
N HIS A 208 -23.84 3.71 -31.36
CA HIS A 208 -24.76 3.51 -30.25
C HIS A 208 -24.24 4.18 -28.98
N THR A 209 -25.19 4.62 -28.16
CA THR A 209 -24.96 5.21 -26.86
C THR A 209 -25.12 4.13 -25.80
N PHE A 210 -24.20 4.11 -24.83
CA PHE A 210 -24.31 3.36 -23.59
C PHE A 210 -24.25 4.37 -22.45
N SER A 211 -25.28 4.45 -21.62
CA SER A 211 -25.43 5.53 -20.64
C SER A 211 -26.08 5.06 -19.36
N HIS A 212 -26.00 5.90 -18.33
CA HIS A 212 -26.62 5.68 -17.01
C HIS A 212 -26.30 4.30 -16.39
N PRO A 213 -25.01 3.95 -16.25
CA PRO A 213 -24.63 2.68 -15.63
C PRO A 213 -25.04 2.66 -14.16
N GLN A 214 -25.62 1.54 -13.72
CA GLN A 214 -26.18 1.34 -12.39
C GLN A 214 -25.67 0.00 -11.83
N PRO A 215 -24.55 0.02 -11.08
CA PRO A 215 -24.05 -1.19 -10.43
C PRO A 215 -24.91 -1.56 -9.23
N PHE A 216 -25.07 -2.86 -8.99
CA PHE A 216 -25.71 -3.40 -7.79
C PHE A 216 -24.99 -4.69 -7.39
N GLU A 217 -24.65 -4.84 -6.11
CA GLU A 217 -24.07 -6.06 -5.55
C GLU A 217 -25.19 -6.97 -5.04
N LEU A 218 -25.19 -8.22 -5.47
CA LEU A 218 -26.13 -9.24 -5.02
C LEU A 218 -25.68 -9.83 -3.68
N ASP A 219 -26.62 -10.47 -2.97
CA ASP A 219 -26.38 -11.10 -1.66
C ASP A 219 -25.36 -12.25 -1.65
N ASP A 220 -25.00 -12.79 -2.81
CA ASP A 220 -23.94 -13.79 -2.99
C ASP A 220 -22.58 -13.18 -3.41
N GLY A 221 -22.47 -11.85 -3.49
CA GLY A 221 -21.25 -11.13 -3.84
C GLY A 221 -21.00 -11.02 -5.34
N GLU A 222 -21.89 -11.54 -6.19
CA GLU A 222 -21.87 -11.24 -7.62
C GLU A 222 -22.29 -9.79 -7.88
N LEU A 223 -21.75 -9.20 -8.95
CA LEU A 223 -22.10 -7.85 -9.36
C LEU A 223 -23.00 -7.89 -10.59
N ILE A 224 -23.97 -7.00 -10.65
CA ILE A 224 -24.71 -6.68 -11.87
C ILE A 224 -24.52 -5.20 -12.20
N ALA A 225 -24.59 -4.85 -13.49
CA ALA A 225 -24.56 -3.47 -13.95
C ALA A 225 -25.62 -3.27 -15.04
N GLY A 226 -26.66 -2.51 -14.72
CA GLY A 226 -27.68 -2.08 -15.68
C GLY A 226 -27.23 -0.82 -16.43
N PHE A 227 -27.64 -0.67 -17.69
CA PHE A 227 -27.32 0.51 -18.50
C PHE A 227 -28.35 0.70 -19.62
N THR A 228 -28.53 1.95 -20.04
CA THR A 228 -29.39 2.32 -21.15
C THR A 228 -28.61 2.27 -22.47
N THR A 229 -29.18 1.66 -23.52
CA THR A 229 -28.55 1.59 -24.84
C THR A 229 -29.53 1.56 -26.00
N ASN A 230 -29.13 2.10 -27.15
CA ASN A 230 -29.87 2.03 -28.42
C ASN A 230 -29.18 1.09 -29.42
N GLU A 231 -28.56 0.02 -28.94
CA GLU A 231 -27.82 -0.90 -29.80
C GLU A 231 -28.71 -1.83 -30.64
N ASP A 232 -29.95 -2.09 -30.21
CA ASP A 232 -30.89 -2.97 -30.92
C ASP A 232 -31.84 -2.19 -31.84
N SER A 233 -32.02 -0.87 -31.62
CA SER A 233 -32.92 -0.03 -32.41
C SER A 233 -32.62 1.47 -32.25
N SER A 234 -33.38 2.35 -32.94
CA SER A 234 -33.28 3.80 -32.71
C SER A 234 -33.86 4.25 -31.36
N LEU A 235 -34.67 3.41 -30.71
CA LEU A 235 -35.16 3.63 -29.36
C LEU A 235 -34.17 3.06 -28.33
N PHE A 236 -34.15 3.66 -27.15
CA PHE A 236 -33.36 3.17 -26.03
C PHE A 236 -34.04 1.99 -25.31
N ASP A 237 -33.25 1.00 -24.97
CA ASP A 237 -33.57 -0.16 -24.14
C ASP A 237 -32.76 -0.11 -22.84
N TYR A 238 -33.22 -0.83 -21.82
CA TYR A 238 -32.46 -1.03 -20.58
C TYR A 238 -31.96 -2.47 -20.49
N LYS A 239 -30.64 -2.62 -20.39
CA LYS A 239 -29.94 -3.90 -20.41
C LYS A 239 -29.07 -4.10 -19.18
N LEU A 240 -28.65 -5.34 -18.97
CA LEU A 240 -27.87 -5.81 -17.83
C LEU A 240 -26.65 -6.60 -18.28
N VAL A 241 -25.55 -6.51 -17.54
CA VAL A 241 -24.47 -7.51 -17.51
C VAL A 241 -24.17 -7.93 -16.07
N ARG A 242 -23.58 -9.12 -15.92
CA ARG A 242 -23.19 -9.72 -14.63
C ARG A 242 -21.69 -9.96 -14.56
N SER A 243 -21.13 -9.94 -13.36
CA SER A 243 -19.77 -10.35 -13.05
C SER A 243 -19.75 -11.28 -11.85
N THR A 244 -19.02 -12.39 -11.97
CA THR A 244 -18.81 -13.39 -10.91
C THR A 244 -17.39 -13.34 -10.33
N ASP A 245 -16.56 -12.39 -10.79
CA ASP A 245 -15.15 -12.28 -10.43
C ASP A 245 -14.78 -10.91 -9.84
N GLY A 246 -15.76 -10.22 -9.24
CA GLY A 246 -15.55 -8.91 -8.59
C GLY A 246 -15.40 -7.74 -9.58
N GLY A 247 -16.00 -7.86 -10.76
CA GLY A 247 -16.04 -6.80 -11.77
C GLY A 247 -14.86 -6.82 -12.75
N ASN A 248 -14.08 -7.90 -12.80
CA ASN A 248 -12.96 -8.04 -13.73
C ASN A 248 -13.43 -8.45 -15.12
N THR A 249 -14.44 -9.33 -15.21
CA THR A 249 -15.10 -9.73 -16.46
C THR A 249 -16.61 -9.62 -16.34
N TRP A 250 -17.27 -9.44 -17.49
CA TRP A 250 -18.72 -9.22 -17.58
C TRP A 250 -19.35 -10.16 -18.61
N THR A 251 -20.54 -10.68 -18.30
CA THR A 251 -21.30 -11.59 -19.17
C THR A 251 -21.83 -10.88 -20.42
N SER A 252 -22.42 -11.64 -21.33
CA SER A 252 -23.24 -11.10 -22.41
C SER A 252 -24.41 -10.27 -21.86
N LYS A 253 -24.87 -9.31 -22.67
CA LYS A 253 -25.94 -8.38 -22.32
C LYS A 253 -27.30 -9.08 -22.33
N VAL A 254 -28.12 -8.80 -21.33
CA VAL A 254 -29.52 -9.24 -21.22
C VAL A 254 -30.42 -8.02 -21.31
N THR A 255 -31.49 -8.08 -22.11
CA THR A 255 -32.47 -6.99 -22.21
C THR A 255 -33.51 -7.11 -21.11
N ILE A 256 -33.47 -6.20 -20.13
CA ILE A 256 -34.48 -6.12 -19.07
C ILE A 256 -35.76 -5.54 -19.64
N ALA A 257 -35.68 -4.43 -20.36
CA ALA A 257 -36.83 -3.72 -20.89
C ALA A 257 -36.55 -3.09 -22.25
N SER A 258 -37.51 -3.23 -23.15
CA SER A 258 -37.54 -2.61 -24.47
C SER A 258 -38.96 -2.17 -24.80
N SER A 259 -39.09 -1.22 -25.73
CA SER A 259 -40.38 -0.76 -26.22
C SER A 259 -40.32 -0.44 -27.71
N ASN A 260 -41.45 -0.65 -28.39
CA ASN A 260 -41.58 -0.33 -29.82
C ASN A 260 -42.04 1.11 -30.05
N THR A 261 -42.41 1.84 -29.00
CA THR A 261 -42.99 3.19 -29.11
C THR A 261 -42.29 4.22 -28.23
N ASN A 262 -41.62 3.78 -27.16
CA ASN A 262 -41.04 4.65 -26.15
C ASN A 262 -39.56 4.36 -25.98
N ASN A 263 -38.80 5.36 -25.55
CA ASN A 263 -37.47 5.13 -25.00
C ASN A 263 -37.58 4.60 -23.57
N ILE A 264 -36.76 3.61 -23.27
CA ILE A 264 -36.53 3.11 -21.93
C ILE A 264 -35.30 3.82 -21.36
N TYR A 265 -35.45 4.47 -20.22
CA TYR A 265 -34.39 5.24 -19.55
C TYR A 265 -34.05 4.61 -18.20
N GLU A 266 -32.82 4.86 -17.73
CA GLU A 266 -32.36 4.75 -16.33
C GLU A 266 -33.11 3.76 -15.44
N GLY A 267 -32.44 2.68 -15.02
CA GLY A 267 -33.00 1.74 -14.05
C GLY A 267 -32.37 1.86 -12.68
N SER A 268 -33.03 1.32 -11.67
CA SER A 268 -32.46 1.08 -10.34
C SER A 268 -32.91 -0.27 -9.82
N PHE A 269 -32.02 -0.94 -9.09
CA PHE A 269 -32.20 -2.31 -8.65
C PHE A 269 -32.46 -2.39 -7.15
N ALA A 270 -33.27 -3.38 -6.77
CA ALA A 270 -33.39 -3.83 -5.41
C ALA A 270 -33.51 -5.36 -5.38
N GLN A 271 -32.71 -6.01 -4.54
CA GLN A 271 -32.88 -7.42 -4.24
C GLN A 271 -33.81 -7.55 -3.03
N THR A 272 -34.87 -8.34 -3.18
CA THR A 272 -35.90 -8.51 -2.13
C THR A 272 -35.89 -9.92 -1.53
N SER A 273 -35.15 -10.84 -2.15
CA SER A 273 -34.78 -12.15 -1.61
C SER A 273 -33.62 -12.74 -2.42
N ALA A 274 -33.06 -13.87 -1.99
CA ALA A 274 -31.99 -14.58 -2.68
C ALA A 274 -32.32 -15.00 -4.13
N THR A 275 -33.58 -14.92 -4.56
CA THR A 275 -33.96 -15.22 -5.95
C THR A 275 -34.71 -14.08 -6.63
N ASN A 276 -35.08 -13.01 -5.92
CA ASN A 276 -35.94 -11.96 -6.48
C ASN A 276 -35.20 -10.64 -6.64
N LEU A 277 -35.00 -10.24 -7.89
CA LEU A 277 -34.47 -8.95 -8.29
C LEU A 277 -35.59 -8.08 -8.86
N VAL A 278 -35.68 -6.84 -8.40
CA VAL A 278 -36.62 -5.84 -8.88
C VAL A 278 -35.83 -4.75 -9.59
N CYS A 279 -36.29 -4.35 -10.77
CA CYS A 279 -35.77 -3.22 -11.54
C CYS A 279 -36.89 -2.21 -11.76
N VAL A 280 -36.70 -0.97 -11.30
CA VAL A 280 -37.59 0.16 -11.60
C VAL A 280 -36.89 1.04 -12.64
N TYR A 281 -37.57 1.40 -13.73
CA TYR A 281 -36.97 2.09 -14.86
C TYR A 281 -37.94 3.10 -15.51
N GLY A 282 -37.40 4.07 -16.26
CA GLY A 282 -38.21 5.02 -17.04
C GLY A 282 -38.76 4.40 -18.32
N ASP A 283 -40.02 4.66 -18.66
CA ASP A 283 -40.69 4.19 -19.89
C ASP A 283 -41.50 5.34 -20.50
N GLY A 284 -40.93 5.99 -21.52
CA GLY A 284 -41.48 7.22 -22.06
C GLY A 284 -41.55 8.32 -20.99
N ASP A 285 -42.75 8.85 -20.75
CA ASP A 285 -43.02 9.86 -19.71
C ASP A 285 -43.33 9.24 -18.32
N GLY A 286 -43.31 7.90 -18.22
CA GLY A 286 -43.69 7.15 -17.03
C GLY A 286 -42.53 6.43 -16.36
N VAL A 287 -42.87 5.72 -15.27
CA VAL A 287 -41.98 4.81 -14.55
C VAL A 287 -42.63 3.43 -14.51
N SER A 288 -41.85 2.42 -14.87
CA SER A 288 -42.26 1.02 -14.95
C SER A 288 -41.42 0.15 -14.00
N VAL A 289 -41.93 -1.02 -13.66
CA VAL A 289 -41.25 -1.99 -12.80
C VAL A 289 -41.25 -3.38 -13.43
N LYS A 290 -40.10 -4.04 -13.39
CA LYS A 290 -39.96 -5.45 -13.69
C LYS A 290 -39.37 -6.19 -12.50
N ARG A 291 -39.63 -7.50 -12.47
CA ARG A 291 -39.04 -8.42 -11.51
C ARG A 291 -38.52 -9.65 -12.25
N SER A 292 -37.40 -10.16 -11.78
CA SER A 292 -36.91 -11.49 -12.13
C SER A 292 -36.96 -12.37 -10.88
N SER A 293 -37.46 -13.59 -11.03
CA SER A 293 -37.53 -14.61 -9.97
C SER A 293 -36.30 -15.52 -9.91
N ASP A 294 -35.29 -15.24 -10.73
CA ASP A 294 -34.04 -15.98 -10.86
C ASP A 294 -32.82 -15.03 -10.87
N ARG A 295 -33.01 -13.77 -10.47
CA ARG A 295 -32.00 -12.71 -10.49
C ARG A 295 -31.42 -12.40 -11.88
N ASP A 296 -32.11 -12.75 -12.97
CA ASP A 296 -31.64 -12.57 -14.35
C ASP A 296 -30.44 -13.49 -14.65
N THR A 297 -30.60 -14.77 -14.28
CA THR A 297 -29.70 -15.87 -14.69
C THR A 297 -30.14 -16.54 -16.01
N LEU A 298 -31.35 -16.17 -16.45
CA LEU A 298 -32.12 -16.37 -17.68
C LEU A 298 -31.50 -16.04 -19.03
#